data_AF-A0A526RPP3-F1
#
_entry.id   AF-A0A526RPP3-F1
#
_cell.length_a   1.000
_cell.length_b   1.000
_cell.length_c   1.000
_cell.angle_alpha   90.00
_cell.angle_beta   90.00
_cell.angle_gamma   90.00
#
_symmetry.space_group_name_H-M   'P 1'
#
loop_
_entity.id
_entity.type
_entity.pdbx_description
1 polymer ?
#
loop_
_entity_poly.entity_id
_entity_poly.type
_entity_poly.pdbx_seq_one_letter_code
_entity_poly.pdbx_strand_id
1 'polypeptide(L)'
;MLVIASTLYRRSLGNFLDTIRIVRRRFAVRAARYPEIPWLVWVFAWLLLATAVFFSLDGAAGRMRGVWTPGFVQFTDFFTDLGLGGWYLIPAALCLVAANLTDWRSLSRRARLFVYNWTCFAFLVLCAVGLSGLAVNLLKYGIGRARPLYFNDFGVLSLHPLAM
;
A
#
# COMPACT_ATOMS: atom_id res chain seq x y z
N MET A 1 -11.85 13.59 -33.65
CA MET A 1 -11.18 12.88 -32.52
C MET A 1 -10.29 13.79 -31.68
N LEU A 2 -9.37 14.57 -32.25
CA LEU A 2 -8.44 15.47 -31.51
C LEU A 2 -9.12 16.50 -30.58
N VAL A 3 -10.26 17.08 -30.99
CA VAL A 3 -11.00 18.08 -30.18
C VAL A 3 -11.68 17.47 -28.94
N ILE A 4 -12.10 16.21 -29.01
CA ILE A 4 -12.71 15.48 -27.88
C ILE A 4 -11.64 15.09 -26.86
N ALA A 5 -10.48 14.64 -27.34
CA ALA A 5 -9.34 14.31 -26.49
C ALA A 5 -8.80 15.54 -25.73
N SER A 6 -8.70 16.69 -26.40
CA SER A 6 -8.20 17.93 -25.78
C SER A 6 -9.17 18.50 -24.73
N THR A 7 -10.47 18.39 -24.97
CA THR A 7 -11.51 18.80 -24.01
C THR A 7 -11.56 17.87 -22.80
N LEU A 8 -11.46 16.55 -23.00
CA LEU A 8 -11.33 15.56 -21.92
C LEU A 8 -10.07 15.80 -21.08
N TYR A 9 -8.92 16.02 -21.73
CA TYR A 9 -7.66 16.29 -21.04
C TYR A 9 -7.71 17.57 -20.20
N ARG A 10 -8.22 18.68 -20.79
CA ARG A 10 -8.36 19.95 -20.07
C ARG A 10 -9.31 19.83 -18.89
N ARG A 11 -10.38 19.04 -19.03
CA ARG A 11 -11.34 18.75 -17.97
C ARG A 11 -10.72 17.91 -16.84
N SER A 12 -9.98 16.85 -17.19
CA SER A 12 -9.23 16.02 -16.25
C SER A 12 -8.23 16.87 -15.44
N LEU A 13 -7.45 17.72 -16.11
CA LEU A 13 -6.49 18.60 -15.46
C LEU A 13 -7.17 19.60 -14.53
N GLY A 14 -8.30 20.20 -14.96
CA GLY A 14 -9.10 21.10 -14.13
C GLY A 14 -9.61 20.41 -12.86
N ASN A 15 -10.20 19.22 -12.99
CA ASN A 15 -10.69 18.42 -11.87
C ASN A 15 -9.57 18.09 -10.87
N PHE A 16 -8.38 17.72 -11.38
CA PHE A 16 -7.22 17.41 -10.55
C PHE A 16 -6.72 18.63 -9.76
N LEU A 17 -6.56 19.78 -10.43
CA LEU A 17 -6.10 21.02 -9.80
C LEU A 17 -7.09 21.53 -8.74
N ASP A 18 -8.39 21.49 -9.03
CA ASP A 18 -9.43 21.88 -8.09
C ASP A 18 -9.43 20.95 -6.86
N THR A 19 -9.26 19.64 -7.08
CA THR A 19 -9.13 18.66 -5.99
C THR A 19 -7.93 18.98 -5.11
N ILE A 20 -6.75 19.22 -5.69
CA ILE A 20 -5.54 19.60 -4.93
C ILE A 20 -5.77 20.88 -4.14
N ARG A 21 -6.40 21.89 -4.73
CA ARG A 21 -6.70 23.16 -4.06
C ARG A 21 -7.63 22.94 -2.86
N ILE A 22 -8.68 22.14 -3.00
CA ILE A 22 -9.60 21.81 -1.90
C ILE A 22 -8.85 21.06 -0.79
N VAL A 23 -8.06 20.06 -1.14
CA VAL A 23 -7.27 19.26 -0.20
C VAL A 23 -6.30 20.16 0.58
N ARG A 24 -5.51 20.98 -0.11
CA ARG A 24 -4.58 21.95 0.52
C ARG A 24 -5.30 22.89 1.48
N ARG A 25 -6.45 23.45 1.07
CA ARG A 25 -7.24 24.35 1.91
C ARG A 25 -7.77 23.63 3.16
N ARG A 26 -8.17 22.36 3.05
CA ARG A 26 -8.65 21.56 4.20
C ARG A 26 -7.52 21.24 5.18
N PHE A 27 -6.34 20.87 4.67
CA PHE A 27 -5.16 20.66 5.52
C PHE A 27 -4.71 21.94 6.25
N ALA A 28 -4.88 23.12 5.63
CA ALA A 28 -4.52 24.40 6.24
C ALA A 28 -5.48 24.88 7.35
N VAL A 29 -6.74 24.46 7.34
CA VAL A 29 -7.81 25.08 8.16
C VAL A 29 -8.08 24.36 9.48
N ARG A 30 -7.67 23.09 9.65
CA ARG A 30 -7.98 22.36 10.90
C ARG A 30 -6.88 21.37 11.28
N ALA A 31 -6.05 21.75 12.24
CA ALA A 31 -5.31 20.79 13.03
C ALA A 31 -6.36 20.04 13.89
N ALA A 32 -6.67 18.80 13.52
CA ALA A 32 -7.51 17.97 14.35
C ALA A 32 -6.76 17.69 15.67
N ARG A 33 -7.38 18.04 16.80
CA ARG A 33 -6.88 17.70 18.14
C ARG A 33 -7.23 16.24 18.41
N TYR A 34 -6.36 15.35 17.97
CA TYR A 34 -6.44 13.94 18.34
C TYR A 34 -5.94 13.76 19.77
N PRO A 35 -6.50 12.81 20.54
CA PRO A 35 -5.91 12.41 21.81
C PRO A 35 -4.45 12.00 21.57
N GLU A 36 -3.58 12.31 22.54
CA GLU A 36 -2.17 11.93 22.48
C GLU A 36 -2.05 10.42 22.64
N ILE A 37 -2.02 9.72 21.52
CA ILE A 37 -1.73 8.29 21.48
C ILE A 37 -0.22 8.15 21.73
N PRO A 38 0.21 7.32 22.70
CA PRO A 38 1.63 7.11 23.00
C PRO A 38 2.27 6.22 21.93
N TRP A 39 2.40 6.75 20.71
CA TRP A 39 2.91 6.03 19.53
C TRP A 39 4.26 5.37 19.77
N LEU A 40 5.13 6.01 20.55
CA LEU A 40 6.44 5.46 20.90
C LEU A 40 6.34 4.14 21.67
N VAL A 41 5.37 4.00 22.57
CA VAL A 41 5.15 2.75 23.31
C VAL A 41 4.74 1.64 22.35
N TRP A 42 3.83 1.93 21.41
CA TRP A 42 3.38 0.96 20.42
C TRP A 42 4.48 0.58 19.42
N VAL A 43 5.28 1.54 18.98
CA VAL A 43 6.45 1.28 18.11
C VAL A 43 7.46 0.42 18.85
N PHE A 44 7.75 0.72 20.11
CA PHE A 44 8.70 -0.06 20.90
C PHE A 44 8.19 -1.48 21.17
N ALA A 45 6.92 -1.63 21.55
CA ALA A 45 6.29 -2.94 21.74
C ALA A 45 6.32 -3.77 20.43
N TRP A 46 6.03 -3.14 19.30
CA TRP A 46 6.10 -3.77 17.98
C TRP A 46 7.52 -4.21 17.63
N LEU A 47 8.52 -3.37 17.86
CA LEU A 47 9.93 -3.70 17.62
C LEU A 47 10.39 -4.87 18.50
N LEU A 48 10.11 -4.84 19.80
CA LEU A 48 10.45 -5.92 20.72
C LEU A 48 9.81 -7.25 20.30
N LEU A 49 8.52 -7.22 19.93
CA LEU A 49 7.82 -8.40 19.45
C LEU A 49 8.46 -8.94 18.16
N ALA A 50 8.74 -8.06 17.19
CA ALA A 50 9.38 -8.44 15.94
C ALA A 50 10.77 -9.07 16.19
N THR A 51 11.58 -8.50 17.09
CA THR A 51 12.88 -9.03 17.48
C THR A 51 12.75 -10.39 18.18
N ALA A 52 11.81 -10.54 19.11
CA ALA A 52 11.58 -11.82 19.80
C ALA A 52 11.15 -12.93 18.82
N VAL A 53 10.24 -12.60 17.88
CA VAL A 53 9.79 -13.52 16.82
C VAL A 53 10.95 -13.88 15.89
N PHE A 54 11.78 -12.90 15.51
CA PHE A 54 12.95 -13.14 14.66
C PHE A 54 13.92 -14.15 15.29
N PHE A 55 14.28 -13.98 16.56
CA PHE A 55 15.22 -14.89 17.21
C PHE A 55 14.63 -16.28 17.52
N SER A 56 13.33 -16.37 17.79
CA SER A 56 12.69 -17.64 18.15
C SER A 56 12.24 -18.48 16.95
N LEU A 57 11.63 -17.85 15.94
CA LEU A 57 10.93 -18.55 14.87
C LEU A 57 11.68 -18.56 13.54
N ASP A 58 12.54 -17.58 13.25
CA ASP A 58 13.15 -17.45 11.91
C ASP A 58 14.07 -18.65 11.58
N GLY A 59 14.79 -19.16 12.58
CA GLY A 59 15.62 -20.36 12.43
C GLY A 59 14.81 -21.64 12.22
N ALA A 60 13.64 -21.77 12.87
CA ALA A 60 12.75 -22.91 12.69
C ALA A 60 12.04 -22.85 11.32
N ALA A 61 11.59 -21.66 10.91
CA ALA A 61 10.96 -21.42 9.62
C ALA A 61 11.91 -21.73 8.45
N GLY A 62 13.20 -21.37 8.57
CA GLY A 62 14.22 -21.72 7.57
C GLY A 62 14.41 -23.23 7.39
N ARG A 63 14.44 -24.00 8.48
CA ARG A 63 14.60 -25.47 8.45
C ARG A 63 13.38 -26.22 7.95
N MET A 64 12.18 -25.68 8.12
CA MET A 64 10.93 -26.31 7.66
C MET A 64 10.63 -26.07 6.18
N ARG A 65 11.43 -25.26 5.49
CA ARG A 65 11.28 -24.96 4.07
C ARG A 65 11.42 -26.24 3.23
N GLY A 66 10.41 -26.56 2.43
CA GLY A 66 10.42 -27.73 1.53
C GLY A 66 9.99 -29.05 2.17
N VAL A 67 9.63 -29.05 3.46
CA VAL A 67 9.17 -30.25 4.19
C VAL A 67 7.63 -30.36 4.20
N TRP A 68 6.93 -29.34 3.70
CA TRP A 68 5.47 -29.28 3.74
C TRP A 68 4.82 -30.21 2.72
N THR A 69 3.65 -30.73 3.07
CA THR A 69 2.87 -31.57 2.16
C THR A 69 2.36 -30.74 0.98
N PRO A 70 2.24 -31.33 -0.23
CA PRO A 70 1.83 -30.59 -1.43
C PRO A 70 0.49 -29.84 -1.27
N GLY A 71 -0.48 -30.44 -0.56
CA GLY A 71 -1.77 -29.79 -0.30
C GLY A 71 -1.66 -28.57 0.60
N PHE A 72 -0.76 -28.59 1.58
CA PHE A 72 -0.53 -27.43 2.45
C PHE A 72 0.19 -26.30 1.71
N VAL A 73 1.13 -26.63 0.82
CA VAL A 73 1.78 -25.64 -0.05
C VAL A 73 0.75 -24.90 -0.91
N GLN A 74 -0.13 -25.62 -1.61
CA GLN A 74 -1.19 -25.00 -2.42
C GLN A 74 -2.12 -24.10 -1.60
N PHE A 75 -2.47 -24.52 -0.39
CA PHE A 75 -3.27 -23.70 0.51
C PHE A 75 -2.55 -22.40 0.88
N THR A 76 -1.26 -22.46 1.23
CA THR A 76 -0.48 -21.26 1.57
C THR A 76 -0.21 -20.36 0.37
N ASP A 77 -0.05 -20.94 -0.83
CA ASP A 77 0.14 -20.18 -2.07
C ASP A 77 -1.11 -19.36 -2.39
N PHE A 78 -2.31 -19.95 -2.24
CA PHE A 78 -3.57 -19.23 -2.42
C PHE A 78 -3.67 -17.97 -1.52
N PHE A 79 -3.33 -18.08 -0.24
CA PHE A 79 -3.35 -16.92 0.67
C PHE A 79 -2.21 -15.93 0.37
N THR A 80 -1.07 -16.42 -0.10
CA THR A 80 0.05 -15.56 -0.52
C THR A 80 -0.33 -14.71 -1.73
N ASP A 81 -1.06 -15.29 -2.68
CA ASP A 81 -1.55 -14.58 -3.86
C ASP A 81 -2.55 -13.48 -3.47
N LEU A 82 -3.42 -13.72 -2.49
CA LEU A 82 -4.29 -12.68 -1.93
C LEU A 82 -3.50 -11.54 -1.28
N GLY A 83 -2.32 -11.84 -0.71
CA GLY A 83 -1.42 -10.86 -0.12
C GLY A 83 -0.70 -9.96 -1.14
N LEU A 84 -0.82 -10.22 -2.44
CA LEU A 84 -0.19 -9.39 -3.47
C LEU A 84 -0.86 -8.02 -3.53
N GLY A 85 -0.07 -6.97 -3.26
CA GLY A 85 -0.54 -5.58 -3.28
C GLY A 85 -1.22 -5.15 -4.59
N GLY A 86 -0.91 -5.83 -5.71
CA GLY A 86 -1.52 -5.59 -7.02
C GLY A 86 -3.05 -5.72 -7.01
N TRP A 87 -3.60 -6.69 -6.26
CA TRP A 87 -5.05 -6.88 -6.13
C TRP A 87 -5.77 -5.69 -5.50
N TYR A 88 -5.06 -4.87 -4.73
CA TYR A 88 -5.61 -3.70 -4.05
C TYR A 88 -5.29 -2.40 -4.80
N LEU A 89 -4.07 -2.28 -5.34
CA LEU A 89 -3.62 -1.09 -6.06
C LEU A 89 -4.35 -0.91 -7.40
N ILE A 90 -4.50 -1.98 -8.19
CA ILE A 90 -5.08 -1.87 -9.53
C ILE A 90 -6.55 -1.43 -9.47
N PRO A 91 -7.44 -2.07 -8.67
CA PRO A 91 -8.84 -1.64 -8.60
C PRO A 91 -9.00 -0.23 -8.02
N ALA A 92 -8.18 0.14 -7.02
CA ALA A 92 -8.18 1.49 -6.46
C ALA A 92 -7.78 2.53 -7.50
N ALA A 93 -6.71 2.28 -8.27
CA ALA A 93 -6.29 3.16 -9.35
C ALA A 93 -7.35 3.31 -10.44
N LEU A 94 -7.96 2.19 -10.88
CA LEU A 94 -9.04 2.20 -11.86
C LEU A 94 -10.27 2.99 -11.37
N CYS A 95 -10.63 2.84 -10.09
CA CYS A 95 -11.73 3.60 -9.48
C CYS A 95 -11.46 5.11 -9.50
N LEU A 96 -10.23 5.54 -9.19
CA LEU A 96 -9.85 6.96 -9.24
C LEU A 96 -9.83 7.50 -10.67
N VAL A 97 -9.39 6.71 -11.65
CA VAL A 97 -9.47 7.09 -13.06
C VAL A 97 -10.92 7.26 -13.49
N ALA A 98 -11.80 6.31 -13.16
CA ALA A 98 -13.23 6.39 -13.45
C ALA A 98 -13.87 7.62 -12.79
N ALA A 99 -13.54 7.90 -11.53
CA ALA A 99 -14.02 9.08 -10.80
C ALA A 99 -13.56 10.39 -11.45
N ASN A 100 -12.35 10.44 -12.00
CA ASN A 100 -11.83 11.61 -12.69
C ASN A 100 -12.50 11.86 -14.05
N LEU A 101 -12.88 10.78 -14.76
CA LEU A 101 -13.61 10.86 -16.03
C LEU A 101 -15.12 11.12 -15.86
N THR A 102 -15.63 10.97 -14.65
CA THR A 102 -17.06 11.13 -14.35
C THR A 102 -17.49 12.60 -14.39
N ASP A 103 -18.64 12.87 -15.02
CA ASP A 103 -19.26 14.19 -14.99
C ASP A 103 -20.02 14.43 -13.68
N TRP A 104 -19.34 14.97 -12.67
CA TRP A 104 -19.92 15.26 -11.37
C TRP A 104 -21.14 16.19 -11.40
N ARG A 105 -21.28 17.03 -12.45
CA ARG A 105 -22.36 18.02 -12.55
C ARG A 105 -23.67 17.40 -13.02
N SER A 106 -23.62 16.37 -13.85
CA SER A 106 -24.82 15.67 -14.35
C SER A 106 -25.35 14.61 -13.38
N LEU A 107 -24.58 14.25 -12.35
CA LEU A 107 -24.98 13.24 -11.36
C LEU A 107 -26.05 13.74 -10.37
N SER A 108 -27.01 12.87 -10.08
CA SER A 108 -27.98 13.06 -8.99
C SER A 108 -27.27 13.09 -7.62
N ARG A 109 -27.91 13.70 -6.61
CA ARG A 109 -27.32 13.82 -5.25
C ARG A 109 -26.93 12.47 -4.64
N ARG A 110 -27.75 11.43 -4.85
CA ARG A 110 -27.46 10.06 -4.35
C ARG A 110 -26.26 9.43 -5.06
N ALA A 111 -26.22 9.50 -6.39
CA ALA A 111 -25.11 8.98 -7.18
C ALA A 111 -23.80 9.73 -6.86
N ARG A 112 -23.87 11.05 -6.68
CA ARG A 112 -22.72 11.88 -6.30
C ARG A 112 -22.11 11.46 -4.95
N LEU A 113 -22.94 11.18 -3.95
CA LEU A 113 -22.46 10.69 -2.64
C LEU A 113 -21.84 9.30 -2.75
N PHE A 114 -22.44 8.40 -3.53
CA PHE A 114 -21.91 7.06 -3.76
C PHE A 114 -20.52 7.10 -4.42
N VAL A 115 -20.39 7.82 -5.54
CA VAL A 115 -19.11 7.96 -6.26
C VAL A 115 -18.07 8.66 -5.37
N TYR A 116 -18.46 9.67 -4.60
CA TYR A 116 -17.57 10.33 -3.65
C TYR A 116 -17.01 9.37 -2.59
N ASN A 117 -17.86 8.58 -1.93
CA ASN A 117 -17.42 7.61 -0.92
C ASN A 117 -16.47 6.57 -1.50
N TRP A 118 -16.78 6.03 -2.69
CA TRP A 118 -15.90 5.08 -3.39
C TRP A 118 -14.56 5.71 -3.77
N THR A 119 -14.56 6.97 -4.21
CA THR A 119 -13.33 7.71 -4.54
C THR A 119 -12.46 7.90 -3.29
N CYS A 120 -13.06 8.28 -2.16
CA CYS A 120 -12.36 8.41 -0.89
C CYS A 120 -11.80 7.08 -0.40
N PHE A 121 -12.58 5.99 -0.51
CA PHE A 121 -12.13 4.65 -0.14
C PHE A 121 -10.98 4.18 -1.04
N ALA A 122 -11.10 4.32 -2.36
CA ALA A 122 -10.05 3.98 -3.31
C ALA A 122 -8.77 4.78 -3.04
N PHE A 123 -8.89 6.07 -2.76
CA PHE A 123 -7.75 6.91 -2.39
C PHE A 123 -7.07 6.43 -1.09
N LEU A 124 -7.86 6.11 -0.06
CA LEU A 124 -7.35 5.55 1.19
C LEU A 124 -6.58 4.25 0.95
N VAL A 125 -7.16 3.30 0.21
CA VAL A 125 -6.52 2.02 -0.12
C VAL A 125 -5.24 2.24 -0.91
N LEU A 126 -5.26 3.10 -1.93
CA LEU A 126 -4.09 3.41 -2.74
C LEU A 126 -2.95 3.99 -1.88
N CYS A 127 -3.25 4.95 -1.00
CA CYS A 127 -2.25 5.53 -0.11
C CYS A 127 -1.75 4.52 0.92
N ALA A 128 -2.64 3.75 1.56
CA ALA A 128 -2.27 2.79 2.59
C ALA A 128 -1.37 1.68 2.02
N VAL A 129 -1.79 1.05 0.91
CA VAL A 129 -1.04 -0.05 0.29
C VAL A 129 0.19 0.48 -0.44
N GLY A 130 0.06 1.60 -1.17
CA GLY A 130 1.14 2.19 -1.97
C GLY A 130 2.26 2.77 -1.12
N LEU A 131 1.95 3.58 -0.10
CA LEU A 131 2.97 4.15 0.78
C LEU A 131 3.61 3.07 1.65
N SER A 132 2.83 2.10 2.15
CA SER A 132 3.38 0.96 2.89
C SER A 132 4.31 0.12 2.02
N GLY A 133 3.89 -0.24 0.80
CA GLY A 133 4.71 -0.99 -0.15
C GLY A 133 6.00 -0.26 -0.53
N LEU A 134 5.92 1.06 -0.75
CA LEU A 134 7.09 1.89 -1.01
C LEU A 134 8.03 1.93 0.20
N ALA A 135 7.50 2.18 1.40
CA ALA A 135 8.28 2.22 2.63
C ALA A 135 8.98 0.87 2.91
N VAL A 136 8.25 -0.24 2.76
CA VAL A 136 8.79 -1.59 2.93
C VAL A 136 9.86 -1.88 1.89
N ASN A 137 9.67 -1.50 0.63
CA ASN A 137 10.69 -1.68 -0.40
C ASN A 137 11.94 -0.86 -0.11
N LEU A 138 11.80 0.41 0.27
CA LEU A 138 12.92 1.26 0.68
C LEU A 138 13.67 0.67 1.88
N LEU A 139 12.94 0.20 2.90
CA LEU A 139 13.55 -0.48 4.05
C LEU A 139 14.26 -1.77 3.63
N LYS A 140 13.65 -2.58 2.77
CA LYS A 140 14.28 -3.80 2.24
C LYS A 140 15.57 -3.50 1.48
N TYR A 141 15.56 -2.47 0.61
CA TYR A 141 16.76 -2.03 -0.11
C TYR A 141 17.83 -1.47 0.83
N GLY A 142 17.42 -0.70 1.85
CA GLY A 142 18.32 -0.12 2.84
C GLY A 142 18.95 -1.16 3.78
N ILE A 143 18.21 -2.23 4.12
CA ILE A 143 18.73 -3.33 4.94
C ILE A 143 19.56 -4.30 4.10
N GLY A 144 19.13 -4.61 2.87
CA GLY A 144 19.88 -5.49 1.96
C GLY A 144 19.95 -6.96 2.40
N ARG A 145 18.96 -7.45 3.14
CA ARG A 145 18.94 -8.83 3.63
C ARG A 145 18.70 -9.82 2.48
N ALA A 146 19.56 -10.83 2.36
CA ALA A 146 19.39 -11.91 1.39
C ALA A 146 18.08 -12.69 1.61
N ARG A 147 17.35 -13.00 0.53
CA ARG A 147 16.13 -13.83 0.60
C ARG A 147 16.49 -15.27 1.02
N PRO A 148 15.60 -16.02 1.69
CA PRO A 148 15.84 -17.40 2.14
C PRO A 148 16.24 -18.40 1.04
N LEU A 149 16.08 -18.04 -0.24
CA LEU A 149 16.57 -18.84 -1.36
C LEU A 149 18.11 -19.00 -1.34
N TYR A 150 18.83 -18.04 -0.76
CA TYR A 150 20.28 -18.02 -0.60
C TYR A 150 20.72 -18.30 0.85
N PHE A 151 19.83 -18.89 1.67
CA PHE A 151 20.10 -19.16 3.08
C PHE A 151 21.34 -20.04 3.28
N ASN A 152 21.59 -20.97 2.35
CA ASN A 152 22.77 -21.85 2.38
C ASN A 152 24.08 -21.14 1.97
N ASP A 153 24.01 -20.01 1.25
CA ASP A 153 25.19 -19.34 0.69
C ASP A 153 25.70 -18.17 1.54
N PHE A 154 24.80 -17.41 2.21
CA PHE A 154 25.19 -16.18 2.91
C PHE A 154 24.92 -16.16 4.43
N GLY A 155 24.24 -17.18 4.99
CA GLY A 155 23.96 -17.27 6.42
C GLY A 155 22.94 -16.22 6.93
N VAL A 156 22.53 -16.34 8.20
CA VAL A 156 21.36 -15.63 8.76
C VAL A 156 21.58 -14.10 8.91
N LEU A 157 22.84 -13.66 8.96
CA LEU A 157 23.25 -12.28 9.30
C LEU A 157 23.88 -11.49 8.13
N SER A 158 23.89 -12.02 6.90
CA SER A 158 24.43 -11.27 5.75
C SER A 158 23.51 -10.10 5.38
N LEU A 159 24.05 -8.90 5.45
CA LEU A 159 23.40 -7.66 5.02
C LEU A 159 24.23 -7.07 3.87
N HIS A 160 23.61 -6.90 2.71
CA HIS A 160 24.21 -6.26 1.54
C HIS A 160 23.42 -5.00 1.17
N PRO A 161 23.51 -3.93 1.97
CA PRO A 161 22.78 -2.70 1.71
C PRO A 161 23.26 -2.10 0.37
N LEU A 162 22.33 -1.71 -0.49
CA LEU A 162 22.59 -1.05 -1.78
C LEU A 162 23.42 -1.84 -2.82
N ALA A 163 23.71 -3.12 -2.59
CA ALA A 163 24.37 -3.94 -3.60
C ALA A 163 23.36 -4.29 -4.70
N MET A 164 23.56 -3.70 -5.88
CA MET A 164 22.94 -4.16 -7.14
C MET A 164 23.71 -5.35 -7.69
#